data_AF-A0A526RNX7-F1
#
_entry.id   AF-A0A526RNX7-F1
#
_cell.length_a   1.000
_cell.length_b   1.000
_cell.length_c   1.000
_cell.angle_alpha   90.00
_cell.angle_beta   90.00
_cell.angle_gamma   90.00
#
_symmetry.space_group_name_H-M   'P 1'
#
loop_
_entity.id
_entity.type
_entity.pdbx_description
1 polymer ?
#
loop_
_entity_poly.entity_id
_entity_poly.type
_entity_poly.pdbx_seq_one_letter_code
_entity_poly.pdbx_strand_id
1 'polypeptide(L)'
;MLTKKGKYGLKALVHLSGLPAGQLAFVNDIAVANNIPKKFLDAILGELRNAGFVQSRKGKEGGYRLARPASEIKIGHVVRVLDGPLAPIPCAR
;
A
#
# COMPACT_ATOMS: atom_id res chain seq x y z
N MET A 1 -17.39 -5.26 -3.41
CA MET A 1 -16.80 -5.65 -2.10
C MET A 1 -15.29 -5.47 -2.19
N LEU A 2 -14.63 -4.87 -1.19
CA LEU A 2 -13.18 -4.71 -1.19
C LEU A 2 -12.49 -6.04 -0.82
N THR A 3 -11.51 -6.46 -1.61
CA THR A 3 -10.80 -7.72 -1.35
C THR A 3 -9.88 -7.59 -0.14
N LYS A 4 -9.35 -8.72 0.36
CA LYS A 4 -8.31 -8.69 1.40
C LYS A 4 -7.08 -7.88 0.96
N LYS A 5 -6.75 -7.92 -0.34
CA LYS A 5 -5.63 -7.20 -0.94
C LYS A 5 -5.82 -5.69 -0.83
N GLY A 6 -6.98 -5.17 -1.26
CA GLY A 6 -7.35 -3.76 -1.09
C GLY A 6 -7.33 -3.32 0.37
N LYS A 7 -7.93 -4.11 1.28
CA LYS A 7 -7.93 -3.79 2.73
C LYS A 7 -6.51 -3.68 3.30
N TYR A 8 -5.65 -4.64 2.99
CA TYR A 8 -4.27 -4.65 3.50
C TYR A 8 -3.39 -3.58 2.86
N GLY A 9 -3.58 -3.28 1.58
CA GLY A 9 -2.89 -2.16 0.93
C GLY A 9 -3.25 -0.82 1.57
N LEU A 10 -4.53 -0.60 1.90
CA LEU A 10 -4.93 0.61 2.62
C LEU A 10 -4.33 0.67 4.03
N LYS A 11 -4.35 -0.44 4.79
CA LYS A 11 -3.68 -0.49 6.10
C LYS A 11 -2.19 -0.14 5.99
N ALA A 12 -1.50 -0.69 4.99
CA ALA A 12 -0.09 -0.40 4.76
C ALA A 12 0.14 1.10 4.45
N LEU A 13 -0.69 1.71 3.59
CA LEU A 13 -0.58 3.13 3.27
C LEU A 13 -0.87 4.03 4.48
N VAL A 14 -1.87 3.70 5.30
CA VAL A 14 -2.16 4.42 6.54
C VAL A 14 -0.98 4.33 7.51
N HIS A 15 -0.42 3.14 7.67
CA HIS A 15 0.77 2.96 8.50
C HIS A 15 1.96 3.80 8.00
N LEU A 16 2.22 3.82 6.69
CA LEU A 16 3.27 4.65 6.10
C LEU A 16 2.98 6.16 6.18
N SER A 17 1.71 6.57 6.20
CA SER A 17 1.32 7.98 6.32
C SER A 17 1.55 8.56 7.72
N GLY A 18 1.58 7.71 8.76
CA GLY A 18 1.87 8.12 10.13
C GLY A 18 3.36 8.25 10.45
N LEU A 19 4.24 7.90 9.52
CA LEU A 19 5.68 7.98 9.72
C LEU A 19 6.17 9.43 9.56
N PRO A 20 7.16 9.87 10.36
CA PRO A 20 7.90 11.09 10.13
C PRO A 20 8.42 11.22 8.70
N ALA A 21 8.48 12.45 8.20
CA ALA A 21 8.96 12.73 6.85
C ALA A 21 10.39 12.16 6.64
N GLY A 22 10.55 11.38 5.58
CA GLY A 22 11.84 10.76 5.23
C GLY A 22 12.12 9.41 5.89
N GLN A 23 11.34 9.01 6.90
CA GLN A 23 11.50 7.70 7.54
C GLN A 23 10.99 6.57 6.65
N LEU A 24 11.69 5.44 6.71
CA LEU A 24 11.33 4.20 6.02
C LEU A 24 10.85 3.20 7.08
N ALA A 25 9.85 2.39 6.73
CA ALA A 25 9.43 1.25 7.53
C ALA A 25 9.76 -0.06 6.80
N PHE A 26 10.26 -1.06 7.54
CA PHE A 26 10.46 -2.37 6.95
C PHE A 26 9.11 -3.08 6.76
N VAL A 27 9.03 -3.92 5.73
CA VAL A 27 7.85 -4.75 5.46
C VAL A 27 7.48 -5.58 6.70
N ASN A 28 8.50 -6.04 7.44
CA ASN A 28 8.29 -6.84 8.64
C ASN A 28 7.56 -6.05 9.74
N ASP A 29 7.93 -4.79 9.95
CA ASP A 29 7.31 -3.93 10.96
C ASP A 29 5.85 -3.63 10.60
N ILE A 30 5.61 -3.29 9.32
CA ILE A 30 4.27 -3.03 8.80
C ILE A 30 3.40 -4.29 8.94
N ALA A 31 3.95 -5.47 8.62
CA ALA A 31 3.27 -6.76 8.69
C ALA A 31 2.85 -7.11 10.12
N VAL A 32 3.77 -6.97 11.09
CA VAL A 32 3.50 -7.25 12.50
C VAL A 32 2.50 -6.24 13.06
N ALA A 33 2.72 -4.94 12.84
CA ALA A 33 1.86 -3.87 13.37
C ALA A 33 0.41 -3.96 12.87
N ASN A 34 0.18 -4.46 11.65
CA ASN A 34 -1.14 -4.54 11.04
C ASN A 34 -1.74 -5.95 11.00
N ASN A 35 -1.03 -6.95 11.55
CA ASN A 35 -1.36 -8.38 11.51
C ASN A 35 -1.64 -8.87 10.07
N ILE A 36 -0.68 -8.63 9.17
CA ILE A 36 -0.74 -8.99 7.74
C ILE A 36 0.34 -10.02 7.44
N PRO A 37 0.04 -11.14 6.73
CA PRO A 37 1.07 -12.08 6.32
C PRO A 37 2.14 -11.41 5.44
N LYS A 38 3.41 -11.48 5.87
CA LYS A 38 4.54 -10.78 5.23
C LYS A 38 4.61 -11.01 3.71
N LYS A 39 4.56 -12.27 3.27
CA LYS A 39 4.59 -12.63 1.84
C LYS A 39 3.49 -11.93 1.02
N PHE A 40 2.31 -11.78 1.63
CA PHE A 40 1.18 -11.12 0.97
C PHE A 40 1.36 -9.60 0.95
N LEU A 41 1.89 -9.04 2.03
CA LEU A 41 2.24 -7.62 2.09
C LEU A 41 3.34 -7.25 1.08
N ASP A 42 4.36 -8.09 0.89
CA ASP A 42 5.41 -7.90 -0.11
C ASP A 42 4.83 -7.77 -1.53
N ALA A 43 3.89 -8.64 -1.90
CA ALA A 43 3.20 -8.55 -3.18
C ALA A 43 2.42 -7.24 -3.34
N ILE A 44 1.65 -6.86 -2.30
CA ILE A 44 0.85 -5.62 -2.29
C ILE A 44 1.76 -4.39 -2.41
N LEU A 45 2.84 -4.32 -1.63
CA LEU A 45 3.79 -3.21 -1.66
C LEU A 45 4.53 -3.13 -3.00
N GLY A 46 4.81 -4.27 -3.64
CA GLY A 46 5.34 -4.33 -4.99
C GLY A 46 4.42 -3.66 -6.01
N GLU A 47 3.12 -3.95 -5.96
CA GLU A 47 2.13 -3.32 -6.85
C GLU A 47 1.95 -1.83 -6.56
N LEU A 48 1.88 -1.44 -5.29
CA LEU A 48 1.80 -0.03 -4.88
C LEU A 48 3.05 0.75 -5.30
N ARG A 49 4.22 0.11 -5.29
CA ARG A 49 5.48 0.69 -5.77
C ARG A 49 5.42 0.93 -7.28
N ASN A 50 4.99 -0.07 -8.04
CA ASN A 50 4.87 0.04 -9.50
C ASN A 50 3.86 1.12 -9.91
N ALA A 51 2.79 1.30 -9.12
CA ALA A 51 1.82 2.37 -9.32
C ALA A 51 2.26 3.75 -8.78
N GLY A 52 3.45 3.85 -8.17
CA GLY A 52 4.00 5.11 -7.69
C GLY A 52 3.31 5.69 -6.45
N PHE A 53 2.71 4.85 -5.60
CA PHE A 53 2.19 5.24 -4.28
C PHE A 53 3.24 5.14 -3.18
N VAL A 54 4.16 4.17 -3.31
CA VAL A 54 5.24 3.95 -2.35
C VAL A 54 6.59 3.90 -3.05
N GLN A 55 7.64 4.28 -2.33
CA GLN A 55 9.03 4.09 -2.74
C GLN A 55 9.67 3.04 -1.86
N SER A 56 10.56 2.23 -2.45
CA SER A 56 11.37 1.28 -1.70
C SER A 56 12.85 1.64 -1.78
N ARG A 57 13.55 1.47 -0.66
CA ARG A 57 15.01 1.58 -0.58
C ARG A 57 15.58 0.21 -0.21
N LYS A 58 16.62 -0.23 -0.92
CA LYS A 58 17.36 -1.46 -0.60
C LYS A 58 18.48 -1.15 0.40
N GLY A 59 18.83 -2.12 1.25
CA GLY A 59 19.94 -2.05 2.20
C GLY A 59 19.53 -2.27 3.65
N LYS A 60 20.51 -2.19 4.57
CA LYS A 60 20.32 -2.31 6.02
C LYS A 60 19.38 -1.25 6.61
N GLU A 61 19.32 -0.08 5.99
CA GLU A 61 18.37 1.01 6.30
C GLU A 61 17.29 1.13 5.21
N GLY A 62 16.95 -0.01 4.60
CA GLY A 62 15.93 -0.08 3.56
C GLY A 62 14.50 0.03 4.10
N GLY A 63 13.53 -0.25 3.23
CA GLY A 63 12.12 -0.27 3.59
C GLY A 63 11.25 0.47 2.60
N TYR A 64 10.05 0.82 3.04
CA TYR A 64 9.03 1.50 2.27
C TYR A 64 8.65 2.83 2.91
N ARG A 65 8.29 3.80 2.07
CA ARG A 65 7.68 5.08 2.45
C ARG A 65 6.68 5.50 1.39
N LEU A 66 5.83 6.47 1.70
CA LEU A 66 4.99 7.08 0.67
C LEU A 66 5.85 7.79 -0.38
N ALA A 67 5.45 7.66 -1.65
CA ALA A 67 6.13 8.33 -2.76
C ALA A 67 5.78 9.83 -2.86
N ARG A 68 4.67 10.24 -2.24
CA ARG A 68 4.12 11.59 -2.21
C ARG A 68 3.32 11.80 -0.91
N PRO A 69 2.96 13.04 -0.54
CA PRO A 69 2.14 13.31 0.65
C PRO A 69 0.84 12.50 0.67
N ALA A 70 0.41 12.04 1.84
CA ALA A 70 -0.81 11.25 1.99
C ALA A 70 -2.06 12.00 1.50
N SER A 71 -2.07 13.33 1.61
CA SER A 71 -3.13 14.22 1.11
C SER A 71 -3.31 14.16 -0.42
N GLU A 72 -2.29 13.77 -1.16
CA GLU A 72 -2.34 13.62 -2.62
C GLU A 72 -2.74 12.20 -3.07
N ILE A 73 -2.79 11.23 -2.14
CA ILE A 73 -3.09 9.84 -2.44
C ILE A 73 -4.59 9.60 -2.35
N LYS A 74 -5.25 9.58 -3.52
CA LYS A 74 -6.68 9.26 -3.60
C LYS A 74 -6.92 7.77 -3.38
N ILE A 75 -7.70 7.44 -2.36
CA ILE A 75 -8.09 6.05 -2.01
C ILE A 75 -8.68 5.32 -3.22
N GLY A 76 -9.52 5.99 -4.02
CA GLY A 76 -10.11 5.38 -5.21
C GLY A 76 -9.09 4.95 -6.27
N HIS A 77 -7.92 5.59 -6.36
CA HIS A 77 -6.86 5.15 -7.28
C HIS A 77 -6.16 3.90 -6.74
N VAL A 78 -5.85 3.91 -5.44
CA VAL A 78 -5.24 2.76 -4.76
C VAL A 78 -6.10 1.52 -4.91
N VAL A 79 -7.40 1.64 -4.66
CA VAL A 79 -8.33 0.51 -4.78
C VAL A 79 -8.41 0.01 -6.23
N ARG A 80 -8.43 0.90 -7.22
CA ARG A 80 -8.43 0.48 -8.64
C ARG A 80 -7.15 -0.27 -9.03
N VAL A 81 -6.01 0.11 -8.47
CA VAL A 81 -4.73 -0.59 -8.70
C VAL A 81 -4.73 -1.97 -8.05
N LEU A 82 -5.25 -2.11 -6.83
CA LEU A 82 -5.16 -3.36 -6.08
C LEU A 82 -6.26 -4.36 -6.43
N ASP A 83 -7.49 -3.89 -6.53
CA ASP A 83 -8.70 -4.71 -6.68
C ASP A 83 -9.30 -4.63 -8.09
N GLY A 84 -8.76 -3.78 -8.97
CA GLY A 84 -9.28 -3.55 -10.32
C GLY A 84 -10.46 -2.58 -10.37
N PRO A 85 -11.17 -2.50 -11.51
CA PRO A 85 -12.30 -1.58 -11.68
C PRO A 85 -13.36 -1.80 -10.60
N LEU A 86 -13.67 -0.74 -9.86
CA LEU A 86 -14.81 -0.70 -8.95
C LEU A 86 -16.10 -0.56 -9.76
N ALA A 87 -16.53 -1.63 -10.43
CA ALA A 87 -17.84 -1.70 -11.05
C ALA A 87 -18.81 -2.32 -10.01
N PRO A 88 -19.71 -1.54 -9.39
CA PRO A 88 -20.70 -2.10 -8.47
C PRO A 88 -21.74 -2.98 -9.18
N ILE A 89 -21.81 -2.92 -10.51
CA ILE A 89 -22.79 -3.63 -11.34
C ILE A 89 -22.06 -4.24 -12.56
N PRO A 90 -22.33 -5.51 -12.94
CA PRO A 90 -21.60 -6.20 -14.01
C PRO A 90 -21.59 -5.50 -15.38
N CYS A 91 -22.60 -4.66 -15.65
CA CYS A 91 -22.83 -3.99 -16.93
C CYS A 91 -22.16 -2.60 -17.05
N ALA A 92 -21.51 -2.09 -16.00
CA ALA A 92 -20.84 -0.77 -16.01
C ALA A 92 -19.32 -0.87 -16.24
N ARG A 93 -18.87 -1.89 -16.98
CA ARG A 93 -17.44 -2.19 -17.15
C ARG A 93 -16.78 -1.36 -18.25
#